data_AF-A0A438KI06-F1
#
_entry.id   AF-A0A438KI06-F1
#
_cell.length_a   1.000
_cell.length_b   1.000
_cell.length_c   1.000
_cell.angle_alpha   90.00
_cell.angle_beta   90.00
_cell.angle_gamma   90.00
#
_symmetry.space_group_name_H-M   'P 1'
#
loop_
_entity.id
_entity.type
_entity.pdbx_description
1 polymer ?
#
loop_
_entity_poly.entity_id
_entity_poly.type
_entity_poly.pdbx_seq_one_letter_code
_entity_poly.pdbx_strand_id
1 'polypeptide(L)'
;MFVIHSKREAKEYSELGLICKLNEKFYECWKRYMEAINACPHHGFDTWLLVSYFYDGMFSSMKQLLETICGRDLMSKNPEEAMDFLSYVAEVSRGWDEPNKGEAGKNKSQPNAFNAKVGM
;
A
#
# COMPACT_ATOMS: atom_id res chain seq x y z
N MET A 1 -21.86 6.30 -28.57
CA MET A 1 -22.70 6.76 -27.45
C MET A 1 -22.28 5.96 -26.22
N PHE A 2 -21.22 6.42 -25.55
CA PHE A 2 -20.62 5.80 -24.36
C PHE A 2 -21.45 6.14 -23.11
N VAL A 3 -22.73 5.81 -23.17
CA VAL A 3 -23.63 6.01 -22.05
C VAL A 3 -23.63 4.70 -21.30
N ILE A 4 -22.66 4.55 -20.40
CA ILE A 4 -22.92 3.79 -19.20
C ILE A 4 -24.02 4.55 -18.48
N HIS A 5 -25.24 4.16 -18.83
CA HIS A 5 -26.43 4.42 -18.08
C HIS A 5 -26.14 3.86 -16.71
N SER A 6 -26.16 4.71 -15.68
CA SER A 6 -27.00 4.47 -14.50
C SER A 6 -26.38 5.17 -13.29
N LYS A 7 -27.10 6.15 -12.77
CA LYS A 7 -26.89 6.67 -11.41
C LYS A 7 -27.06 5.58 -10.32
N ARG A 8 -27.34 4.32 -10.70
CA ARG A 8 -27.32 3.12 -9.86
C ARG A 8 -25.89 2.59 -9.68
N GLU A 9 -25.01 2.66 -10.68
CA GLU A 9 -23.61 2.21 -10.56
C GLU A 9 -22.79 3.08 -9.61
N ALA A 10 -22.90 4.40 -9.66
CA ALA A 10 -22.19 5.29 -8.73
C ALA A 10 -22.60 5.07 -7.26
N LYS A 11 -23.84 4.62 -7.02
CA LYS A 11 -24.33 4.26 -5.69
C LYS A 11 -23.88 2.85 -5.28
N GLU A 12 -23.79 1.94 -6.25
CA GLU A 12 -23.21 0.62 -6.10
C GLU A 12 -21.69 0.71 -5.87
N TYR A 13 -20.95 1.66 -6.44
CA TYR A 13 -19.51 1.86 -6.18
C TYR A 13 -19.18 2.32 -4.76
N SER A 14 -20.07 3.11 -4.14
CA SER A 14 -20.01 3.39 -2.70
C SER A 14 -20.34 2.16 -1.83
N GLU A 15 -21.08 1.19 -2.35
CA GLU A 15 -21.47 -0.05 -1.64
C GLU A 15 -20.55 -1.26 -1.96
N LEU A 16 -19.86 -1.27 -3.10
CA LEU A 16 -18.94 -2.30 -3.61
C LEU A 16 -17.58 -2.27 -2.92
N GLY A 17 -17.36 -1.27 -2.07
CA GLY A 17 -16.16 -1.24 -1.28
C GLY A 17 -14.92 -0.72 -2.01
N LEU A 18 -15.08 0.26 -2.90
CA LEU A 18 -13.92 1.02 -3.37
C LEU A 18 -13.43 2.04 -2.34
N ILE A 19 -14.30 2.45 -1.42
CA ILE A 19 -13.95 3.30 -0.29
C ILE A 19 -13.37 2.42 0.83
N CYS A 20 -12.25 2.85 1.42
CA CYS A 20 -11.70 2.19 2.59
C CYS A 20 -12.70 2.28 3.76
N LYS A 21 -12.87 1.19 4.50
CA LYS A 21 -13.79 1.15 5.66
C LYS A 21 -13.15 1.87 6.85
N LEU A 22 -13.98 2.42 7.73
CA LEU A 22 -13.49 3.09 8.95
C LEU A 22 -12.60 2.12 9.75
N ASN A 23 -11.41 2.58 10.16
CA ASN A 23 -10.38 1.79 10.84
C ASN A 23 -9.80 0.62 10.03
N GLU A 24 -10.10 0.52 8.72
CA GLU A 24 -9.46 -0.45 7.83
C GLU A 24 -8.01 -0.02 7.60
N LYS A 25 -7.10 -0.99 7.68
CA LYS A 25 -5.69 -0.76 7.43
C LYS A 25 -5.45 -0.66 5.93
N PHE A 26 -4.35 -0.02 5.55
CA PHE A 26 -4.04 0.18 4.13
C PHE A 26 -3.98 -1.13 3.35
N TYR A 27 -3.28 -2.16 3.86
CA TYR A 27 -3.19 -3.46 3.18
C TYR A 27 -4.55 -4.16 3.03
N GLU A 28 -5.47 -3.99 3.99
CA GLU A 28 -6.80 -4.62 3.95
C GLU A 28 -7.66 -3.95 2.89
N CYS A 29 -7.64 -2.61 2.85
CA CYS A 29 -8.33 -1.83 1.83
C CYS A 29 -7.78 -2.15 0.43
N TRP A 30 -6.46 -2.18 0.27
CA TRP A 30 -5.80 -2.51 -1.00
C TRP A 30 -6.14 -3.92 -1.48
N LYS A 31 -6.06 -4.91 -0.60
CA LYS A 31 -6.39 -6.30 -0.94
C LYS A 31 -7.83 -6.42 -1.44
N ARG A 32 -8.78 -5.84 -0.70
CA ARG A 32 -10.21 -5.88 -1.04
C ARG A 32 -10.50 -5.17 -2.36
N TYR A 33 -9.82 -4.06 -2.62
CA TYR A 33 -9.89 -3.33 -3.88
C TYR A 33 -9.40 -4.19 -5.07
N MET A 34 -8.24 -4.83 -4.93
CA MET A 34 -7.69 -5.70 -5.99
C MET A 34 -8.53 -6.96 -6.23
N GLU A 35 -9.11 -7.56 -5.19
CA GLU A 35 -10.06 -8.67 -5.32
C GLU A 35 -11.30 -8.26 -6.14
N ALA A 36 -11.83 -7.04 -5.93
CA ALA A 36 -12.96 -6.53 -6.70
C ALA A 36 -12.61 -6.31 -8.19
N ILE A 37 -11.42 -5.78 -8.48
CA ILE A 37 -10.93 -5.63 -9.86
C ILE A 37 -10.74 -7.00 -10.53
N ASN A 38 -10.08 -7.93 -9.85
CA ASN A 38 -9.78 -9.26 -10.37
C ASN A 38 -11.03 -10.13 -10.61
N ALA A 39 -12.12 -9.86 -9.88
CA ALA A 39 -13.42 -10.49 -10.12
C ALA A 39 -14.07 -10.04 -11.45
N CYS A 40 -13.63 -8.92 -12.03
CA CYS A 40 -14.13 -8.37 -13.28
C CYS A 40 -12.98 -8.14 -14.30
N PRO A 41 -12.35 -9.20 -14.84
CA PRO A 41 -11.16 -9.07 -15.69
C PRO A 41 -11.42 -8.32 -17.02
N HIS A 42 -12.69 -8.13 -17.40
CA HIS A 42 -13.13 -7.36 -18.56
C HIS A 42 -13.70 -5.99 -18.18
N HIS A 43 -13.27 -5.41 -17.05
CA HIS A 43 -13.76 -4.13 -16.53
C HIS A 43 -13.52 -2.94 -17.49
N GLY A 44 -12.57 -3.03 -18.42
CA GLY A 44 -12.31 -2.01 -19.43
C GLY A 44 -11.70 -0.69 -18.92
N PHE A 45 -11.60 -0.50 -17.60
CA PHE A 45 -10.85 0.62 -16.99
C PHE A 45 -9.35 0.56 -17.28
N ASP A 46 -8.76 1.70 -17.59
CA ASP A 46 -7.31 1.85 -17.66
C ASP A 46 -6.68 1.93 -16.25
N THR A 47 -5.38 1.65 -16.18
CA THR A 47 -4.61 1.62 -14.93
C THR A 47 -4.69 2.94 -14.16
N TRP A 48 -4.72 4.08 -14.85
CA TRP A 48 -4.74 5.39 -14.19
C TRP A 48 -6.08 5.65 -13.50
N LEU A 49 -7.18 5.26 -14.14
CA LEU A 49 -8.51 5.34 -13.56
C LEU A 49 -8.61 4.46 -12.31
N LEU A 50 -8.00 3.27 -12.32
CA LEU A 50 -7.93 2.41 -11.14
C LEU A 50 -7.10 3.04 -10.02
N VAL A 51 -5.94 3.63 -10.32
CA VAL A 51 -5.12 4.34 -9.31
C VAL A 51 -5.89 5.52 -8.72
N SER A 52 -6.57 6.30 -9.56
CA SER A 52 -7.33 7.48 -9.16
C SER A 52 -8.51 7.11 -8.26
N TYR A 53 -9.28 6.07 -8.62
CA TYR A 53 -10.39 5.60 -7.79
C TYR A 53 -9.94 5.10 -6.42
N PHE A 54 -8.85 4.34 -6.35
CA PHE A 54 -8.31 3.92 -5.07
C PHE A 54 -7.86 5.13 -4.24
N TYR A 55 -7.14 6.07 -4.86
CA TYR A 55 -6.72 7.28 -4.17
C TYR A 55 -7.92 8.05 -3.62
N ASP A 56 -8.94 8.32 -4.43
CA ASP A 56 -10.13 9.05 -4.00
C ASP A 56 -10.96 8.33 -2.93
N GLY A 57 -10.98 7.00 -2.94
CA GLY A 57 -11.66 6.16 -1.94
C GLY A 57 -10.96 6.08 -0.58
N MET A 58 -9.73 6.57 -0.44
CA MET A 58 -8.99 6.55 0.83
C MET A 58 -9.36 7.68 1.78
N PHE A 59 -9.29 7.40 3.08
CA PHE A 59 -9.32 8.44 4.11
C PHE A 59 -8.08 9.35 4.04
N SER A 60 -8.23 10.59 4.50
CA SER A 60 -7.14 11.57 4.53
C SER A 60 -5.89 11.06 5.27
N SER A 61 -6.05 10.29 6.34
CA SER A 61 -4.93 9.66 7.06
C SER A 61 -4.15 8.65 6.20
N MET A 62 -4.84 7.86 5.37
CA MET A 62 -4.22 6.89 4.47
C MET A 62 -3.52 7.60 3.29
N LYS A 63 -4.09 8.70 2.81
CA LYS A 63 -3.44 9.57 1.81
C LYS A 63 -2.15 10.20 2.35
N GLN A 64 -2.19 10.75 3.57
CA GLN A 64 -1.02 11.34 4.22
C GLN A 64 0.11 10.32 4.42
N LEU A 65 -0.25 9.10 4.84
CA LEU A 65 0.67 7.99 4.95
C LEU A 65 1.34 7.68 3.59
N LEU A 66 0.53 7.58 2.54
CA LEU A 66 1.01 7.28 1.20
C LEU A 66 2.00 8.35 0.72
N GLU A 67 1.66 9.62 0.89
CA GLU A 67 2.51 10.77 0.55
C GLU A 67 3.81 10.79 1.36
N THR A 68 3.74 10.43 2.65
CA THR A 68 4.92 10.34 3.54
C THR A 68 5.89 9.28 3.05
N ILE A 69 5.41 8.10 2.63
CA ILE A 69 6.26 7.01 2.14
C ILE A 69 6.78 7.30 0.74
N CYS A 70 5.96 7.95 -0.09
CA CYS A 70 6.33 8.28 -1.46
C CYS A 70 7.48 9.30 -1.47
N GLY A 71 7.52 10.21 -0.49
CA GLY A 71 8.50 11.30 -0.42
C GLY A 71 8.32 12.36 -1.53
N ARG A 72 7.28 12.19 -2.36
CA ARG A 72 6.86 13.03 -3.49
C ARG A 72 5.38 12.73 -3.80
N ASP A 73 4.79 13.50 -4.71
CA ASP A 73 3.41 13.30 -5.13
C ASP A 73 3.23 11.97 -5.90
N LEU A 74 2.31 11.11 -5.44
CA LEU A 74 1.91 9.89 -6.16
C LEU A 74 1.44 10.21 -7.58
N MET A 75 0.69 11.31 -7.73
CA MET A 75 0.08 11.70 -9.00
C MET A 75 1.10 12.20 -10.02
N SER A 76 2.37 12.39 -9.61
CA SER A 76 3.49 12.71 -10.51
C SER A 76 4.16 11.47 -11.11
N LYS A 77 3.71 10.25 -10.78
CA LYS A 77 4.22 8.98 -11.32
C LYS A 77 3.42 8.55 -12.54
N ASN A 78 4.01 7.69 -13.37
CA ASN A 78 3.22 7.03 -14.40
C ASN A 78 2.25 6.00 -13.77
N PRO A 79 1.19 5.57 -14.48
CA PRO A 79 0.15 4.72 -13.91
C PRO A 79 0.66 3.36 -13.39
N GLU A 80 1.62 2.76 -14.09
CA GLU A 80 2.21 1.47 -13.72
C GLU A 80 3.04 1.61 -12.44
N GLU A 81 3.90 2.63 -12.37
CA GLU A 81 4.67 2.96 -11.15
C GLU A 81 3.78 3.28 -9.96
N ALA A 82 2.64 3.95 -10.18
CA ALA A 82 1.70 4.26 -9.12
C ALA A 82 0.99 2.99 -8.59
N MET A 83 0.57 2.09 -9.49
CA MET A 83 -0.01 0.80 -9.13
C MET A 83 0.98 -0.08 -8.35
N ASP A 84 2.24 -0.15 -8.81
CA ASP A 84 3.31 -0.89 -8.13
C ASP A 84 3.63 -0.28 -6.75
N PHE A 85 3.64 1.04 -6.67
CA PHE A 85 3.88 1.73 -5.41
C PHE A 85 2.76 1.49 -4.38
N LEU A 86 1.49 1.50 -4.80
CA LEU A 86 0.36 1.14 -3.93
C LEU A 86 0.49 -0.30 -3.41
N SER A 87 0.91 -1.23 -4.28
CA SER A 87 1.20 -2.62 -3.88
C SER A 87 2.33 -2.71 -2.87
N TYR A 88 3.42 -1.95 -3.09
CA TYR A 88 4.54 -1.87 -2.14
C TYR A 88 4.10 -1.35 -0.77
N VAL A 89 3.33 -0.26 -0.73
CA VAL A 89 2.85 0.33 0.53
C VAL A 89 1.89 -0.62 1.24
N ALA A 90 1.08 -1.39 0.50
CA ALA A 90 0.26 -2.44 1.08
C ALA A 90 1.12 -3.48 1.81
N GLU A 91 2.20 -3.98 1.20
CA GLU A 91 3.09 -4.93 1.86
C GLU A 91 3.80 -4.33 3.08
N VAL A 92 4.33 -3.11 2.98
CA VAL A 92 5.00 -2.44 4.11
C VAL A 92 4.04 -2.17 5.26
N SER A 93 2.80 -1.78 4.97
CA SER A 93 1.81 -1.42 6.00
C SER A 93 1.34 -2.60 6.86
N ARG A 94 1.56 -3.85 6.42
CA ARG A 94 1.23 -5.06 7.21
C ARG A 94 2.01 -5.12 8.52
N GLY A 95 3.23 -4.56 8.56
CA GLY A 95 4.14 -4.64 9.70
C GLY A 95 4.01 -3.51 10.73
N TRP A 96 3.13 -2.53 10.55
CA TRP A 96 3.09 -1.36 11.44
C TRP A 96 2.29 -1.56 12.72
N ASP A 97 1.39 -2.53 12.75
CA ASP A 97 0.61 -2.84 13.95
C ASP A 97 1.33 -3.80 14.90
N GLU A 98 2.48 -4.35 14.50
CA GLU A 98 3.30 -5.11 15.42
C GLU A 98 3.89 -4.12 16.43
N PRO A 99 3.51 -4.21 17.73
CA PRO A 99 4.30 -3.54 18.74
C PRO A 99 5.68 -4.13 18.61
N ASN A 100 6.66 -3.28 18.33
CA ASN A 100 8.08 -3.59 18.18
C ASN A 100 8.58 -4.46 19.36
N LYS A 101 8.31 -5.76 19.31
CA LYS A 101 8.65 -6.78 20.31
C LYS A 101 9.69 -7.66 19.66
N GLY A 102 10.86 -7.08 19.34
CA GLY A 102 11.86 -7.94 18.71
C GLY A 102 13.19 -7.39 18.28
N GLU A 103 13.53 -6.11 18.47
CA GLU A 103 14.92 -5.67 18.19
C GLU A 103 15.51 -4.79 19.32
N ALA A 104 15.38 -5.27 20.55
CA ALA A 104 16.31 -4.93 21.62
C ALA A 104 17.18 -6.17 21.90
N GLY A 105 18.42 -6.16 21.41
CA GLY A 105 19.43 -7.14 21.82
C GLY A 105 19.87 -8.15 20.76
N LYS A 106 20.53 -7.69 19.71
CA LYS A 106 21.64 -8.47 19.10
C LYS A 106 22.90 -7.62 19.15
N ASN A 107 23.37 -7.38 20.37
CA ASN A 107 24.77 -7.06 20.60
C ASN A 107 25.60 -8.26 20.11
N LYS A 108 26.16 -8.16 18.90
CA LYS A 108 27.24 -9.04 18.48
C LYS A 108 28.46 -8.68 19.32
N SER A 109 28.59 -9.33 20.46
CA SER A 109 29.80 -9.38 21.26
C SER A 109 30.90 -10.00 20.41
N GLN A 110 31.79 -9.18 19.86
CA GLN A 110 33.04 -9.66 19.30
C GLN A 110 34.16 -9.13 20.19
N PRO A 111 34.69 -9.95 21.13
CA PRO A 111 35.92 -9.59 21.81
C PRO A 111 37.07 -9.82 20.82
N ASN A 112 37.58 -8.75 20.20
CA ASN A 112 38.89 -8.82 19.56
C ASN A 112 39.95 -8.84 20.67
N ALA A 113 40.33 -10.06 21.07
CA ALA A 113 41.47 -10.31 21.91
C ALA A 113 42.73 -9.80 21.19
N PHE A 114 43.46 -8.93 21.88
CA PHE A 114 44.75 -8.39 21.48
C PHE A 114 45.77 -9.51 21.20
N ASN A 115 46.58 -9.27 20.17
CA ASN A 115 47.68 -10.09 19.71
C ASN A 115 48.64 -10.51 20.83
N ALA A 116 48.95 -11.81 20.89
CA ALA A 116 50.18 -12.32 21.47
C ALA A 116 50.59 -13.58 20.71
N LYS A 117 51.39 -13.42 19.65
CA LYS A 117 52.26 -14.49 19.15
C LYS A 117 53.67 -14.17 19.62
N VAL A 118 54.06 -14.82 20.71
CA VAL A 118 55.46 -15.02 21.09
C VAL A 118 55.88 -16.38 20.53
N GLY A 119 57.10 -16.47 20.01
CA GLY A 119 57.71 -17.67 19.43
C GLY A 119 58.57 -17.27 18.24
N MET A 120 59.89 -17.36 18.25
CA MET A 120 60.85 -18.02 19.13
C MET A 120 62.05 -17.10 19.37
#